data_AF-A0A7Y5K7N8-F1
#
_entry.id   AF-A0A7Y5K7N8-F1
#
_cell.length_a   1.000
_cell.length_b   1.000
_cell.length_c   1.000
_cell.angle_alpha   90.00
_cell.angle_beta   90.00
_cell.angle_gamma   90.00
#
_symmetry.space_group_name_H-M   'P 1'
#
loop_
_entity.id
_entity.type
_entity.pdbx_description
1 polymer ?
#
loop_
_entity_poly.entity_id
_entity_poly.type
_entity_poly.pdbx_seq_one_letter_code
_entity_poly.pdbx_strand_id
1 'polypeptide(L)'
;MGDEKDGPPHEVGLSPFKISRYPVTHAQFAAFIKAGGYEEKQWWSKEGWKARKEEKWEQPSYWNDDRCNLPNQPVVGVSWFEAEAFCNWLTKQGAEGKAQKAIVRLPTEAEWEYAARAG
;
A
#
# COMPACT_ATOMS: atom_id res chain seq x y z
N MET A 1 3.65 19.27 -21.26
CA MET A 1 3.70 20.12 -20.06
C MET A 1 4.41 19.27 -19.01
N GLY A 2 5.71 19.48 -18.79
CA GLY A 2 6.46 18.75 -17.77
C GLY A 2 6.29 19.46 -16.45
N ASP A 3 5.81 18.76 -15.43
CA ASP A 3 5.53 19.34 -14.12
C ASP A 3 6.83 19.67 -13.38
N GLU A 4 6.84 20.83 -12.72
CA GLU A 4 7.93 21.48 -11.98
C GLU A 4 8.35 20.74 -10.68
N LYS A 5 8.15 19.41 -10.61
CA LYS A 5 8.45 18.57 -9.43
C LYS A 5 9.73 17.76 -9.53
N ASP A 6 10.25 17.57 -10.75
CA ASP A 6 11.52 16.88 -10.97
C ASP A 6 12.67 17.89 -10.83
N GLY A 7 13.22 18.01 -9.62
CA GLY A 7 14.45 18.77 -9.37
C GLY A 7 15.64 18.20 -10.17
N PRO A 8 16.76 18.93 -10.28
CA PRO A 8 17.95 18.41 -10.96
C PRO A 8 18.41 17.08 -10.33
N PRO A 9 19.07 16.19 -11.10
CA PRO A 9 19.60 14.95 -10.58
C PRO A 9 20.47 15.21 -9.35
N HIS A 10 20.19 14.48 -8.26
CA HIS A 10 20.92 14.55 -7.02
C HIS A 10 21.27 13.14 -6.54
N GLU A 11 22.39 12.99 -5.84
CA GLU A 11 22.81 11.70 -5.31
C GLU A 11 22.00 11.34 -4.05
N VAL A 12 21.45 10.12 -4.03
CA VAL A 12 20.68 9.58 -2.90
C VAL A 12 21.29 8.26 -2.47
N GLY A 13 21.66 8.15 -1.19
CA GLY A 13 22.12 6.89 -0.60
C GLY A 13 20.94 5.99 -0.23
N LEU A 14 20.85 4.80 -0.84
CA LEU A 14 19.82 3.80 -0.54
C LEU A 14 20.42 2.63 0.24
N SER A 15 19.75 2.23 1.32
CA SER A 15 20.05 0.96 2.00
C SER A 15 19.45 -0.23 1.22
N PRO A 16 19.96 -1.46 1.37
CA PRO A 16 19.38 -2.62 0.69
C PRO A 16 17.89 -2.80 1.01
N PHE A 17 17.06 -2.95 -0.02
CA PHE A 17 15.62 -3.11 0.11
C PHE A 17 15.08 -4.17 -0.88
N LYS A 18 13.83 -4.56 -0.69
CA LYS A 18 13.06 -5.37 -1.65
C LYS A 18 11.77 -4.65 -1.97
N ILE A 19 11.36 -4.71 -3.23
CA ILE A 19 10.07 -4.21 -3.68
C ILE A 19 9.29 -5.36 -4.34
N SER A 20 7.97 -5.38 -4.14
CA SER A 20 7.11 -6.37 -4.76
C SER A 20 7.19 -6.26 -6.28
N ARG A 21 7.30 -7.41 -6.96
CA ARG A 21 7.32 -7.47 -8.43
C ARG A 21 6.01 -6.99 -9.07
N TYR A 22 4.90 -7.16 -8.38
CA TYR A 22 3.57 -6.80 -8.83
C TYR A 22 2.87 -5.91 -7.81
N PRO A 23 1.94 -5.04 -8.25
CA PRO A 23 1.04 -4.33 -7.35
C PRO A 23 0.23 -5.28 -6.47
N VAL A 24 -0.27 -4.77 -5.34
CA VAL A 24 -1.20 -5.50 -4.48
C VAL A 24 -2.48 -5.77 -5.26
N THR A 25 -2.90 -7.03 -5.25
CA THR A 25 -4.10 -7.50 -5.96
C THR A 25 -5.37 -7.30 -5.14
N HIS A 26 -6.51 -7.31 -5.82
CA HIS A 26 -7.83 -7.28 -5.20
C HIS A 26 -8.00 -8.42 -4.18
N ALA A 27 -7.56 -9.65 -4.49
CA ALA A 27 -7.64 -10.78 -3.57
C ALA A 27 -6.78 -10.59 -2.31
N GLN A 28 -5.58 -10.00 -2.45
CA GLN A 28 -4.72 -9.71 -1.30
C GLN A 28 -5.35 -8.63 -0.40
N PHE A 29 -5.90 -7.58 -0.98
CA PHE A 29 -6.57 -6.53 -0.22
C PHE A 29 -7.88 -7.02 0.40
N ALA A 30 -8.59 -7.94 -0.26
CA ALA A 30 -9.80 -8.58 0.28
C ALA A 30 -9.49 -9.36 1.56
N ALA A 31 -8.32 -9.99 1.64
CA ALA A 31 -7.87 -10.67 2.87
C ALA A 31 -7.68 -9.70 4.03
N PHE A 32 -7.20 -8.48 3.76
CA PHE A 32 -7.10 -7.42 4.76
C PHE A 32 -8.47 -6.94 5.24
N ILE A 33 -9.40 -6.64 4.32
CA ILE A 33 -10.79 -6.28 4.67
C ILE A 33 -11.44 -7.38 5.52
N LYS A 34 -11.39 -8.63 5.04
CA LYS A 34 -11.97 -9.78 5.74
C LYS A 34 -11.37 -10.02 7.13
N ALA A 35 -10.12 -9.63 7.34
CA ALA A 35 -9.44 -9.75 8.62
C ALA A 35 -9.77 -8.62 9.61
N GLY A 36 -10.69 -7.71 9.30
CA GLY A 36 -11.03 -6.59 10.19
C GLY A 36 -10.17 -5.34 9.96
N GLY A 37 -9.58 -5.20 8.77
CA GLY A 37 -8.60 -4.15 8.49
C GLY A 37 -9.12 -2.71 8.69
N TYR A 38 -10.42 -2.47 8.47
CA TYR A 38 -11.04 -1.14 8.65
C TYR A 38 -11.61 -0.94 10.05
N GLU A 39 -11.76 -2.00 10.83
CA GLU A 39 -12.29 -2.02 12.18
C GLU A 39 -11.17 -1.84 13.23
N GLU A 40 -9.96 -2.28 12.89
CA GLU A 40 -8.83 -2.32 13.81
C GLU A 40 -7.93 -1.08 13.70
N LYS A 41 -8.08 -0.16 14.66
CA LYS A 41 -7.28 1.07 14.75
C LYS A 41 -5.76 0.85 14.73
N GLN A 42 -5.27 -0.31 15.17
CA GLN A 42 -3.84 -0.60 15.27
C GLN A 42 -3.10 -0.58 13.93
N TRP A 43 -3.81 -0.78 12.81
CA TRP A 43 -3.20 -0.72 11.48
C TRP A 43 -3.03 0.72 10.98
N TRP A 44 -3.75 1.68 11.55
CA TRP A 44 -3.87 3.02 11.01
C TRP A 44 -3.02 4.03 11.78
N SER A 45 -2.44 4.99 11.07
CA SER A 45 -1.94 6.22 11.68
C SER A 45 -3.10 7.01 12.32
N LYS A 46 -2.76 7.95 13.23
CA LYS A 46 -3.77 8.77 13.92
C LYS A 46 -4.62 9.56 12.93
N GLU A 47 -3.99 10.12 11.89
CA GLU A 47 -4.63 10.88 10.83
C GLU A 47 -5.45 9.97 9.91
N GLY A 48 -4.89 8.83 9.49
CA GLY A 48 -5.61 7.85 8.69
C GLY A 48 -6.87 7.32 9.38
N TRP A 49 -6.79 7.03 10.68
CA TRP A 49 -7.95 6.58 11.46
C TRP A 49 -9.04 7.64 11.58
N LYS A 50 -8.64 8.92 11.68
CA LYS A 50 -9.57 10.04 11.70
C LYS A 50 -10.26 10.19 10.34
N ALA A 51 -9.48 10.23 9.26
CA ALA A 51 -10.00 10.32 7.89
C ALA A 51 -10.95 9.16 7.57
N ARG A 52 -10.56 7.92 7.90
CA ARG A 52 -11.39 6.72 7.75
C ARG A 52 -12.76 6.87 8.42
N LYS A 53 -12.83 7.52 9.59
CA LYS A 53 -14.08 7.74 10.32
C LYS A 53 -14.92 8.87 9.73
N GLU A 54 -14.28 9.97 9.34
CA GLU A 54 -14.96 11.15 8.76
C GLU A 54 -15.57 10.80 7.41
N GLU A 55 -14.80 10.12 6.57
CA GLU A 55 -15.19 9.69 5.22
C GLU A 55 -15.90 8.32 5.20
N LYS A 56 -16.04 7.68 6.36
CA LYS A 56 -16.70 6.37 6.57
C LYS A 56 -16.20 5.28 5.62
N TRP A 57 -14.88 5.17 5.46
CA TRP A 57 -14.31 4.12 4.62
C TRP A 57 -14.51 2.74 5.23
N GLU A 58 -15.01 1.82 4.43
CA GLU A 58 -15.15 0.39 4.76
C GLU A 58 -14.44 -0.50 3.74
N GLN A 59 -14.15 0.06 2.57
CA GLN A 59 -13.50 -0.56 1.44
C GLN A 59 -13.00 0.54 0.48
N PRO A 60 -12.10 0.23 -0.46
CA PRO A 60 -11.64 1.18 -1.48
C PRO A 60 -12.80 1.73 -2.33
N SER A 61 -12.63 2.94 -2.87
CA SER A 61 -13.71 3.68 -3.57
C SER A 61 -14.32 2.95 -4.77
N TYR A 62 -13.55 2.10 -5.46
CA TYR A 62 -13.99 1.35 -6.65
C TYR A 62 -14.08 -0.16 -6.41
N TRP A 63 -14.20 -0.59 -5.16
CA TRP A 63 -14.15 -2.01 -4.80
C TRP A 63 -15.20 -2.89 -5.51
N ASN A 64 -16.40 -2.37 -5.74
CA ASN A 64 -17.49 -3.10 -6.39
C ASN A 64 -17.62 -2.80 -7.90
N ASP A 65 -16.60 -2.17 -8.50
CA ASP A 65 -16.61 -1.86 -9.92
C ASP A 65 -16.12 -3.06 -10.74
N ASP A 66 -17.02 -3.64 -11.55
CA ASP A 66 -16.75 -4.82 -12.38
C ASP A 66 -15.58 -4.66 -13.36
N ARG A 67 -15.15 -3.43 -13.63
CA ARG A 67 -13.99 -3.16 -14.50
C ARG A 67 -12.65 -3.44 -13.79
N CYS A 68 -12.62 -3.44 -12.46
CA CYS A 68 -11.39 -3.52 -11.66
C CYS A 68 -11.51 -4.36 -10.38
N ASN A 69 -12.53 -5.22 -10.26
CA ASN A 69 -12.78 -6.05 -9.07
C ASN A 69 -12.33 -7.52 -9.21
N LEU A 70 -11.63 -7.91 -10.29
CA LEU A 70 -11.19 -9.30 -10.45
C LEU A 70 -10.08 -9.67 -9.45
N PRO A 71 -10.04 -10.91 -8.92
CA PRO A 71 -9.11 -11.31 -7.86
C PRO A 71 -7.63 -11.01 -8.13
N ASN A 72 -7.16 -11.18 -9.37
CA ASN A 72 -5.77 -10.99 -9.78
C ASN A 72 -5.49 -9.59 -10.37
N GLN A 73 -6.48 -8.71 -10.42
CA GLN A 73 -6.26 -7.32 -10.83
C GLN A 73 -5.65 -6.51 -9.67
N PRO A 74 -4.86 -5.47 -9.97
CA PRO A 74 -4.45 -4.50 -8.97
C PRO A 74 -5.66 -3.89 -8.27
N VAL A 75 -5.60 -3.74 -6.95
CA VAL A 75 -6.60 -2.95 -6.22
C VAL A 75 -6.46 -1.49 -6.61
N VAL A 76 -7.58 -0.79 -6.81
CA VAL A 76 -7.62 0.62 -7.21
C VAL A 76 -8.57 1.41 -6.31
N GLY A 77 -8.44 2.73 -6.30
CA GLY A 77 -9.26 3.59 -5.43
C GLY A 77 -8.87 3.51 -3.95
N VAL A 78 -7.63 3.10 -3.66
CA VAL A 78 -7.06 3.03 -2.32
C VAL A 78 -6.38 4.37 -2.00
N SER A 79 -6.73 4.97 -0.87
CA SER A 79 -6.04 6.15 -0.35
C SER A 79 -4.65 5.81 0.19
N TRP A 80 -3.80 6.83 0.37
CA TRP A 80 -2.48 6.64 0.96
C TRP A 80 -2.55 6.00 2.36
N PHE A 81 -3.54 6.39 3.17
CA PHE A 81 -3.72 5.84 4.53
C PHE A 81 -4.15 4.37 4.51
N GLU A 82 -5.00 3.97 3.58
CA GLU A 82 -5.39 2.55 3.41
C GLU A 82 -4.19 1.71 2.97
N ALA A 83 -3.33 2.24 2.09
CA ALA A 83 -2.12 1.57 1.66
C ALA A 83 -1.10 1.39 2.81
N GLU A 84 -0.90 2.44 3.62
CA GLU A 84 -0.09 2.36 4.86
C GLU A 84 -0.65 1.32 5.83
N ALA A 85 -1.97 1.31 6.06
CA ALA A 85 -2.61 0.37 6.96
C ALA A 85 -2.46 -1.09 6.51
N PHE A 86 -2.58 -1.34 5.21
CA PHE A 86 -2.33 -2.66 4.63
C PHE A 86 -0.89 -3.12 4.86
N CYS A 87 0.11 -2.24 4.70
CA CYS A 87 1.52 -2.57 4.97
C CYS A 87 1.77 -2.94 6.44
N ASN A 88 1.16 -2.20 7.38
CA ASN A 88 1.26 -2.49 8.81
C ASN A 88 0.64 -3.85 9.15
N TRP A 89 -0.54 -4.14 8.60
CA TRP A 89 -1.19 -5.44 8.76
C TRP A 89 -0.34 -6.58 8.17
N LEU A 90 0.21 -6.40 6.96
CA LEU A 90 1.01 -7.44 6.31
C LEU A 90 2.31 -7.73 7.07
N THR A 91 2.92 -6.71 7.66
CA THR A 91 4.06 -6.87 8.57
C THR A 91 3.70 -7.76 9.76
N LYS A 92 2.53 -7.56 10.36
CA LYS A 92 2.04 -8.43 11.44
C LYS A 92 1.81 -9.86 10.96
N GLN A 93 1.18 -10.06 9.80
CA GLN A 93 0.97 -11.40 9.23
C GLN A 93 2.30 -12.13 9.00
N GLY A 94 3.34 -11.40 8.56
CA GLY A 94 4.69 -11.94 8.42
C GLY A 94 5.33 -12.36 9.74
N ALA A 95 5.14 -11.57 10.80
CA ALA A 95 5.61 -11.92 12.14
C ALA A 95 4.90 -13.16 12.72
N GLU A 96 3.64 -13.40 12.34
CA GLU A 96 2.85 -14.57 12.71
C GLU A 96 3.09 -15.80 11.82
N GLY A 97 3.99 -15.70 10.84
CA GLY A 97 4.30 -16.80 9.91
C GLY A 97 3.24 -17.05 8.84
N LYS A 98 2.28 -16.13 8.68
CA LYS A 98 1.22 -16.19 7.64
C LYS A 98 1.64 -15.51 6.33
N ALA A 99 2.71 -14.72 6.36
CA ALA A 99 3.31 -14.08 5.20
C ALA A 99 4.84 -14.09 5.31
N GLN A 100 5.53 -13.46 4.36
CA GLN A 100 6.98 -13.30 4.44
C GLN A 100 7.36 -12.51 5.70
N LYS A 101 8.29 -13.03 6.49
CA LYS A 101 8.81 -12.38 7.68
C LYS A 101 9.67 -11.17 7.28
N ALA A 102 9.03 -10.03 7.08
CA ALA A 102 9.64 -8.76 6.73
C ALA A 102 8.81 -7.61 7.28
N ILE A 103 9.45 -6.47 7.49
CA ILE A 103 8.75 -5.20 7.69
C ILE A 103 8.35 -4.70 6.31
N VAL A 104 7.05 -4.53 6.09
CA VAL A 104 6.46 -4.04 4.85
C VAL A 104 6.07 -2.58 5.05
N ARG A 105 6.40 -1.74 4.07
CA ARG A 105 6.05 -0.33 4.02
C ARG A 105 5.92 0.14 2.56
N LEU A 106 5.38 1.33 2.37
CA LEU A 106 5.43 2.00 1.08
C LEU A 106 6.89 2.36 0.73
N PRO A 107 7.30 2.21 -0.55
CA PRO A 107 8.61 2.67 -0.99
C PRO A 107 8.69 4.19 -0.91
N THR A 108 9.88 4.73 -0.70
CA THR A 108 10.13 6.15 -0.98
C THR A 108 10.12 6.39 -2.50
N GLU A 109 9.99 7.64 -2.93
CA GLU A 109 10.11 8.01 -4.35
C GLU A 109 11.45 7.53 -4.92
N ALA A 110 12.58 7.83 -4.25
CA ALA A 110 13.91 7.39 -4.68
C ALA A 110 14.05 5.86 -4.77
N GLU A 111 13.46 5.10 -3.84
CA GLU A 111 13.45 3.62 -3.90
C GLU A 111 12.64 3.10 -5.08
N TRP A 112 11.49 3.73 -5.35
CA TRP A 112 10.64 3.39 -6.48
C TRP A 112 11.32 3.71 -7.81
N GLU A 113 11.92 4.90 -7.93
CA GLU A 113 12.65 5.31 -9.12
C GLU A 113 13.86 4.42 -9.39
N TYR A 114 14.62 4.06 -8.36
CA TYR A 114 15.74 3.14 -8.50
C TYR A 114 15.26 1.78 -9.02
N ALA A 115 14.20 1.22 -8.44
CA ALA A 115 13.64 -0.07 -8.86
C ALA A 115 13.01 -0.05 -10.26
N ALA A 116 12.44 1.08 -10.68
CA ALA A 116 11.81 1.23 -12.00
C ALA A 116 12.83 1.44 -13.13
N ARG A 117 13.99 2.06 -12.83
CA ARG A 117 15.06 2.33 -13.81
C ARG A 117 16.09 1.21 -13.90
N ALA A 118 16.29 0.46 -12.81
CA ALA A 118 17.21 -0.67 -12.78
C ALA A 118 16.55 -1.91 -13.43
N GLY A 119 16.76 -2.08 -14.73
CA GLY A 119 16.49 -3.30 -15.49
C GLY A 119 17.76 -4.11 -15.73
#